data_AF-A0A6A3HTW4-F1
#
_entry.id   AF-A0A6A3HTW4-F1
#
_cell.length_a   1.000
_cell.length_b   1.000
_cell.length_c   1.000
_cell.angle_alpha   90.00
_cell.angle_beta   90.00
_cell.angle_gamma   90.00
#
_symmetry.space_group_name_H-M   'P 1'
#
loop_
_entity.id
_entity.type
_entity.pdbx_description
1 polymer ?
#
loop_
_entity_poly.entity_id
_entity_poly.type
_entity_poly.pdbx_seq_one_letter_code
_entity_poly.pdbx_strand_id
1 'polypeptide(L)'
;MTKPTVCIRQFRDVDLPEVAEIFEYGMMLYAKDDPVSRQRWAEYVRKCLKDDMADVHDTYMAPGGNFWVATVEDNNGESKVAGMIALEPKGNGECEAGFGIFQYQ
;
A
#
# COMPACT_ATOMS: atom_id res chain seq x y z
N MET A 1 13.91 22.27 13.68
CA MET A 1 13.06 21.12 13.32
C MET A 1 13.98 19.94 13.04
N THR A 2 13.84 18.86 13.80
CA THR A 2 14.46 17.57 13.48
C THR A 2 13.84 17.03 12.19
N LYS A 3 14.66 16.45 11.31
CA LYS A 3 14.13 15.81 10.09
C LYS A 3 13.40 14.53 10.49
N PRO A 4 12.20 14.26 9.96
CA PRO A 4 11.52 12.99 10.20
C PRO A 4 12.38 11.83 9.68
N THR A 5 12.45 10.75 10.47
CA THR A 5 13.19 9.54 10.09
C THR A 5 12.25 8.60 9.36
N VAL A 6 12.66 8.16 8.18
CA VAL A 6 11.92 7.16 7.39
C VAL A 6 12.61 5.81 7.54
N CYS A 7 11.83 4.77 7.87
CA CYS A 7 12.28 3.39 7.90
C CYS A 7 11.50 2.57 6.88
N ILE A 8 12.17 1.77 6.06
CA ILE A 8 11.52 0.78 5.20
C ILE A 8 11.71 -0.58 5.85
N ARG A 9 10.60 -1.31 6.03
CA ARG A 9 10.58 -2.63 6.64
C ARG A 9 9.52 -3.51 6.00
N GLN A 10 9.60 -4.82 6.21
CA GLN A 10 8.52 -5.72 5.80
C GLN A 10 7.22 -5.36 6.51
N PHE A 11 6.13 -5.57 5.78
CA PHE A 11 4.76 -5.46 6.26
C PHE A 11 4.53 -6.36 7.48
N ARG A 12 3.65 -5.90 8.37
CA ARG A 12 3.09 -6.65 9.49
C ARG A 12 1.58 -6.43 9.50
N ASP A 13 0.82 -7.39 9.99
CA ASP A 13 -0.66 -7.31 9.99
C ASP A 13 -1.21 -6.04 10.68
N VAL A 14 -0.48 -5.51 11.66
CA VAL A 14 -0.80 -4.25 12.34
C VAL A 14 -0.80 -3.02 11.41
N ASP A 15 -0.08 -3.09 10.29
CA ASP A 15 0.03 -2.02 9.31
C ASP A 15 -1.17 -2.00 8.34
N LEU A 16 -1.96 -3.09 8.28
CA LEU A 16 -3.02 -3.28 7.28
C LEU A 16 -4.04 -2.13 7.22
N PRO A 17 -4.53 -1.57 8.35
CA PRO A 17 -5.48 -0.47 8.29
C PRO A 17 -4.91 0.76 7.57
N GLU A 18 -3.68 1.18 7.92
CA GLU A 18 -3.04 2.34 7.30
C GLU A 18 -2.66 2.06 5.83
N VAL A 19 -2.25 0.84 5.51
CA VAL A 19 -1.98 0.39 4.15
C VAL A 19 -3.24 0.42 3.28
N ALA A 20 -4.38 -0.04 3.80
CA ALA A 20 -5.66 -0.01 3.11
C ALA A 20 -6.11 1.43 2.80
N GLU A 21 -5.95 2.34 3.75
CA GLU A 21 -6.25 3.76 3.56
C GLU A 21 -5.36 4.40 2.48
N ILE A 22 -4.04 4.13 2.51
CA ILE A 22 -3.08 4.59 1.49
C ILE A 22 -3.47 4.08 0.11
N PHE A 23 -3.79 2.80 0.02
CA PHE A 23 -4.17 2.17 -1.23
C PHE A 23 -5.46 2.76 -1.78
N GLU A 24 -6.52 2.83 -0.97
CA GLU A 24 -7.79 3.43 -1.39
C GLU A 24 -7.59 4.85 -1.89
N TYR A 25 -6.92 5.70 -1.09
CA TYR A 25 -6.64 7.08 -1.47
C TYR A 25 -5.88 7.16 -2.79
N GLY A 26 -4.79 6.41 -2.92
CA GLY A 26 -3.95 6.39 -4.13
C GLY A 26 -4.72 5.93 -5.38
N MET A 27 -5.52 4.87 -5.26
CA MET A 27 -6.32 4.35 -6.38
C MET A 27 -7.42 5.33 -6.80
N MET A 28 -8.02 6.03 -5.85
CA MET A 28 -9.06 7.02 -6.15
C MET A 28 -8.53 8.26 -6.88
N LEU A 29 -7.22 8.56 -6.79
CA LEU A 29 -6.60 9.63 -7.59
C LEU A 29 -6.59 9.34 -9.10
N TYR A 30 -6.73 8.08 -9.52
CA TYR A 30 -6.89 7.73 -10.93
C TYR A 30 -8.31 7.93 -11.45
N ALA A 31 -9.27 8.23 -10.57
CA ALA A 31 -10.64 8.51 -10.98
C ALA A 31 -10.73 9.85 -11.70
N LYS A 32 -11.38 9.85 -12.86
CA LYS A 32 -11.78 11.07 -13.54
C LYS A 32 -12.97 11.70 -12.81
N ASP A 33 -13.20 12.98 -13.05
CA ASP A 33 -14.34 13.73 -12.51
C ASP A 33 -15.66 13.35 -13.22
N ASP A 34 -15.99 12.07 -13.20
CA ASP A 34 -17.27 11.54 -13.66
C ASP A 34 -17.72 10.37 -12.75
N PRO A 35 -19.03 10.13 -12.61
CA PRO A 35 -19.55 9.10 -11.71
C PRO A 35 -19.14 7.68 -12.08
N VAL A 36 -19.00 7.37 -13.37
CA VAL A 36 -18.68 6.02 -13.87
C VAL A 36 -17.23 5.67 -13.55
N SER A 37 -16.30 6.61 -13.79
CA SER A 37 -14.89 6.41 -13.44
C SER A 37 -14.71 6.26 -11.93
N ARG A 38 -15.40 7.07 -11.11
CA ARG A 38 -15.33 6.96 -9.65
C ARG A 38 -15.86 5.62 -9.15
N GLN A 39 -17.00 5.16 -9.68
CA GLN A 39 -17.56 3.87 -9.31
C GLN A 39 -16.61 2.71 -9.68
N ARG A 40 -16.02 2.74 -10.89
CA ARG A 40 -15.08 1.72 -11.35
C ARG A 40 -13.88 1.58 -10.42
N TRP A 41 -13.26 2.70 -10.01
CA TRP A 41 -12.13 2.65 -9.09
C TRP A 41 -12.53 2.25 -7.67
N ALA A 42 -13.68 2.70 -7.17
CA ALA A 42 -14.20 2.26 -5.88
C ALA A 42 -14.49 0.74 -5.84
N GLU A 43 -15.02 0.18 -6.93
CA GLU A 43 -15.21 -1.26 -7.09
C GLU A 43 -13.88 -2.02 -7.16
N TYR A 44 -12.89 -1.46 -7.87
CA TYR A 44 -11.55 -2.01 -7.93
C TYR A 44 -10.89 -2.05 -6.54
N VAL A 45 -10.93 -0.93 -5.80
CA VAL A 45 -10.42 -0.85 -4.43
C VAL A 45 -11.07 -1.91 -3.55
N ARG A 46 -12.41 -2.00 -3.56
CA ARG A 46 -13.14 -3.00 -2.76
C ARG A 46 -12.72 -4.43 -3.09
N LYS A 47 -12.48 -4.72 -4.37
CA LYS A 47 -12.03 -6.04 -4.81
C LYS A 47 -10.63 -6.34 -4.25
N CYS A 48 -9.66 -5.46 -4.47
CA CYS A 48 -8.30 -5.65 -3.98
C CYS A 48 -8.23 -5.74 -2.45
N LEU A 49 -9.01 -4.95 -1.71
CA LEU A 49 -9.09 -5.03 -0.25
C LEU A 49 -9.65 -6.37 0.26
N LYS A 50 -10.55 -6.98 -0.50
CA LYS A 50 -11.20 -8.25 -0.14
C LYS A 50 -10.38 -9.48 -0.58
N ASP A 51 -9.67 -9.37 -1.69
CA ASP A 51 -8.95 -10.46 -2.30
C ASP A 51 -7.46 -10.33 -1.94
N ASP A 52 -6.74 -9.43 -2.61
CA ASP A 52 -5.28 -9.33 -2.54
C ASP A 52 -4.75 -8.90 -1.17
N MET A 53 -5.41 -7.93 -0.53
CA MET A 53 -4.97 -7.38 0.77
C MET A 53 -5.61 -8.08 1.98
N ALA A 54 -6.55 -9.00 1.75
CA ALA A 54 -7.14 -9.78 2.86
C ALA A 54 -6.15 -10.78 3.46
N ASP A 55 -5.19 -11.24 2.65
CA ASP A 55 -4.05 -12.04 3.08
C ASP A 55 -2.80 -11.63 2.30
N VAL A 56 -2.12 -10.58 2.78
CA VAL A 56 -0.92 -10.03 2.17
C VAL A 56 0.21 -11.07 2.12
N HIS A 57 0.32 -11.92 3.16
CA HIS A 57 1.36 -12.93 3.23
C HIS A 57 1.20 -13.94 2.11
N ASP A 58 0.03 -14.59 2.00
CA ASP A 58 -0.19 -15.62 1.00
C ASP A 58 -0.28 -15.08 -0.42
N THR A 59 -0.73 -13.83 -0.59
CA THR A 59 -0.84 -13.18 -1.90
C THR A 59 0.52 -12.72 -2.45
N TYR A 60 1.34 -12.05 -1.63
CA TYR A 60 2.56 -11.39 -2.13
C TYR A 60 3.85 -12.04 -1.64
N MET A 61 3.90 -12.52 -0.41
CA MET A 61 5.15 -12.97 0.22
C MET A 61 5.42 -14.45 -0.04
N ALA A 62 4.45 -15.32 0.22
CA ALA A 62 4.59 -16.77 0.05
C ALA A 62 4.96 -17.20 -1.39
N PRO A 63 4.46 -16.55 -2.47
CA PRO A 63 4.84 -16.89 -3.84
C PRO A 63 6.28 -16.48 -4.23
N GLY A 64 7.03 -15.85 -3.33
CA GLY A 64 8.41 -15.38 -3.57
C GLY A 64 8.52 -13.89 -3.90
N GLY A 65 7.43 -13.13 -3.76
CA GLY A 65 7.45 -11.67 -3.78
C GLY A 65 7.75 -11.09 -2.40
N ASN A 66 7.24 -9.89 -2.16
CA ASN A 66 7.34 -9.27 -0.84
C ASN A 66 6.35 -8.10 -0.69
N PHE A 67 6.20 -7.62 0.54
CA PHE A 67 5.46 -6.41 0.83
C PHE A 67 6.23 -5.58 1.86
N TRP A 68 6.51 -4.34 1.50
CA TRP A 68 7.21 -3.38 2.36
C TRP A 68 6.34 -2.18 2.66
N VAL A 69 6.55 -1.62 3.85
CA VAL A 69 5.99 -0.35 4.26
C VAL A 69 7.12 0.63 4.56
N ALA A 70 6.91 1.88 4.17
CA ALA A 70 7.72 3.00 4.62
C ALA A 70 7.01 3.62 5.82
N THR A 71 7.70 3.73 6.96
CA THR A 71 7.16 4.36 8.16
C THR A 71 7.89 5.64 8.51
N VAL A 72 7.16 6.63 9.03
CA VAL A 72 7.70 7.86 9.60
C VAL A 72 7.48 7.83 11.10
N GLU A 73 8.55 8.05 11.85
CA GLU A 73 8.47 8.22 13.30
C GLU A 73 8.21 9.69 13.63
N ASP A 74 7.22 9.96 14.47
CA ASP A 74 6.94 11.29 14.98
C ASP A 74 7.77 11.62 16.22
N ASN A 75 7.64 12.85 16.73
CA ASN A 75 8.41 13.30 17.89
C ASN A 75 8.03 12.58 19.21
N ASN A 76 6.95 11.81 19.22
CA ASN A 76 6.49 11.02 20.37
C ASN A 76 6.93 9.56 20.28
N GLY A 77 7.66 9.17 19.22
CA GLY A 77 8.08 7.80 18.96
C GLY A 77 6.98 6.93 18.34
N GLU A 78 5.85 7.52 17.92
CA GLU A 78 4.83 6.80 17.19
C GLU A 78 5.23 6.67 15.72
N SER A 79 5.16 5.45 15.20
CA SER A 79 5.53 5.13 13.83
C SER A 79 4.26 4.94 12.99
N LYS A 80 4.08 5.79 11.97
CA LYS A 80 2.96 5.69 11.02
C LYS A 80 3.43 5.26 9.65
N VAL A 81 2.59 4.51 8.94
CA VAL A 81 2.84 4.13 7.55
C VAL A 81 2.65 5.36 6.67
N ALA A 82 3.68 5.70 5.91
CA ALA A 82 3.70 6.80 4.95
C ALA A 82 3.63 6.30 3.50
N GLY A 83 3.82 4.99 3.27
CA GLY A 83 3.72 4.39 1.96
C GLY A 83 3.90 2.88 1.99
N MET A 84 3.63 2.25 0.87
CA MET A 84 3.75 0.81 0.68
C MET A 84 4.33 0.46 -0.69
N ILE A 85 4.96 -0.71 -0.76
CA ILE A 85 5.43 -1.36 -1.99
C ILE A 85 5.02 -2.82 -1.93
N ALA A 86 4.22 -3.27 -2.90
CA ALA A 86 3.87 -4.66 -3.11
C ALA A 86 4.65 -5.20 -4.32
N LEU A 87 5.31 -6.33 -4.15
CA LEU A 87 6.05 -7.02 -5.20
C LEU A 87 5.40 -8.36 -5.48
N GLU A 88 4.92 -8.53 -6.70
CA GLU A 88 4.26 -9.76 -7.16
C GLU A 88 5.14 -10.46 -8.21
N PRO A 89 5.57 -11.71 -7.99
CA PRO A 89 6.34 -12.46 -8.98
C PRO A 89 5.43 -12.92 -10.12
N LYS A 90 5.84 -12.68 -11.37
CA LYS A 90 5.10 -13.11 -12.58
C LYS A 90 5.67 -14.37 -13.24
N GLY A 91 6.78 -14.89 -12.70
CA GLY A 91 7.53 -16.02 -13.26
C GLY A 91 8.63 -15.57 -14.24
N ASN A 92 9.50 -16.49 -14.65
CA ASN A 92 10.62 -16.24 -15.58
C ASN A 92 11.60 -15.13 -15.15
N GLY A 93 11.66 -14.82 -13.85
CA GLY A 93 12.48 -13.73 -13.32
C GLY A 93 11.83 -12.34 -13.45
N GLU A 94 10.58 -12.26 -13.90
CA GLU A 94 9.81 -11.01 -13.95
C GLU A 94 9.00 -10.79 -12.67
N CYS A 95 8.85 -9.53 -12.29
CA CYS A 95 8.05 -9.09 -11.15
C CYS A 95 7.30 -7.80 -11.48
N GLU A 96 6.09 -7.68 -10.94
CA GLU A 96 5.32 -6.44 -10.95
C GLU A 96 5.45 -5.75 -9.59
N ALA A 97 5.65 -4.42 -9.61
CA ALA A 97 5.76 -3.62 -8.39
C ALA A 97 4.63 -2.58 -8.36
N GLY A 98 3.76 -2.67 -7.36
CA GLY A 98 2.76 -1.65 -7.03
C GLY A 98 3.26 -0.78 -5.88
N PHE A 99 3.03 0.54 -5.94
CA PHE A 99 3.43 1.47 -4.87
C PHE A 99 2.33 2.49 -4.56
N GLY A 100 2.23 2.88 -3.28
CA GLY A 100 1.36 3.95 -2.79
C GLY A 100 2.10 4.83 -1.78
N ILE A 101 1.95 6.15 -1.86
CA ILE A 101 2.71 7.13 -1.04
C ILE A 101 1.77 8.25 -0.59
N PHE A 102 1.84 8.64 0.69
CA PHE A 102 1.25 9.89 1.18
C PHE A 102 2.20 11.07 0.92
N GLN A 103 1.65 12.20 0.45
CA GLN A 103 2.31 13.49 0.62
C GLN A 103 1.86 14.09 1.95
N TYR A 104 2.78 14.17 2.93
CA TYR A 104 2.58 15.05 4.07
C TYR A 104 2.58 16.49 3.56
N GLN A 105 1.43 17.17 3.65
CA GLN A 105 1.32 18.63 3.46
C GLN A 105 1.66 19.36 4.76
#